data_AF-A0A964RSI4-F1
#
_entry.id   AF-A0A964RSI4-F1
#
_cell.length_a   1.000
_cell.length_b   1.000
_cell.length_c   1.000
_cell.angle_alpha   90.00
_cell.angle_beta   90.00
_cell.angle_gamma   90.00
#
_symmetry.space_group_name_H-M   'P 1'
#
loop_
_entity.id
_entity.type
_entity.pdbx_description
1 polymer ?
#
loop_
_entity_poly.entity_id
_entity_poly.type
_entity_poly.pdbx_seq_one_letter_code
_entity_poly.pdbx_strand_id
1 'polypeptide(L)' 'MTTQRTTYNKKWEEKNKEYSNYLKSRGSARSFIKNKAQKEDLEEFKGLIQIREEELNSEKTE' A
#
# COMPACT_ATOMS: atom_id res chain seq x y z
N MET A 1 33.33 11.43 -12.15
CA MET A 1 33.67 10.48 -11.08
C MET A 1 32.41 10.17 -10.28
N THR A 2 31.68 9.11 -10.65
CA THR A 2 30.41 8.75 -9.99
C THR A 2 30.75 7.94 -8.74
N THR A 3 30.50 8.51 -7.56
CA THR A 3 30.83 7.90 -6.27
C THR A 3 30.09 6.55 -6.14
N GLN A 4 30.81 5.52 -5.69
CA GLN A 4 30.35 4.13 -5.46
C GLN A 4 29.14 3.97 -4.50
N ARG A 5 28.46 5.07 -4.11
CA ARG A 5 27.27 5.11 -3.26
C ARG A 5 25.98 4.81 -4.02
N THR A 6 25.93 5.07 -5.32
CA THR A 6 24.70 4.89 -6.14
C THR A 6 24.39 3.44 -6.48
N THR A 7 25.36 2.54 -6.39
CA THR A 7 25.18 1.11 -6.71
C THR A 7 24.68 0.30 -5.51
N TYR A 8 25.08 0.67 -4.29
CA TYR A 8 24.61 0.03 -3.06
C TYR A 8 23.17 0.43 -2.69
N ASN A 9 22.78 1.68 -2.96
CA ASN A 9 21.40 2.14 -2.81
C ASN A 9 20.44 1.41 -3.76
N LYS A 10 20.85 1.09 -5.00
CA LYS A 10 19.97 0.42 -5.97
C LYS A 10 19.52 -0.96 -5.52
N LYS A 11 20.41 -1.77 -4.91
CA LYS A 11 20.02 -3.10 -4.40
C LYS A 11 19.10 -3.01 -3.17
N TRP A 12 19.29 -1.98 -2.33
CA TRP A 12 18.37 -1.70 -1.24
C TRP A 12 17.03 -1.17 -1.76
N GLU A 13 17.05 -0.24 -2.73
CA GLU A 13 15.86 0.30 -3.39
C GLU A 13 15.08 -0.76 -4.17
N GLU A 14 15.73 -1.75 -4.79
CA GLU A 14 15.05 -2.86 -5.46
C GLU A 14 14.37 -3.79 -4.46
N LYS A 15 15.08 -4.18 -3.38
CA LYS A 15 14.50 -4.99 -2.30
C LYS A 15 13.43 -4.23 -1.50
N ASN A 16 13.48 -2.90 -1.48
CA ASN A 16 12.49 -2.01 -0.87
C ASN A 16 11.55 -1.38 -1.90
N LYS A 17 11.55 -1.83 -3.16
CA LYS A 17 10.72 -1.24 -4.21
C LYS A 17 9.27 -1.57 -3.96
N GLU A 18 9.01 -2.83 -3.60
CA GLU A 18 7.68 -3.31 -3.20
C GLU A 18 7.20 -2.59 -1.94
N TYR A 19 8.06 -2.46 -0.92
CA TYR A 19 7.72 -1.73 0.30
C TYR A 19 7.48 -0.24 0.04
N SER A 20 8.27 0.40 -0.82
CA SER A 20 8.09 1.79 -1.21
C SER A 20 6.82 1.99 -2.03
N ASN A 21 6.51 1.07 -2.94
CA ASN A 21 5.27 1.09 -3.71
C ASN A 21 4.05 0.88 -2.81
N TYR A 22 4.15 -0.01 -1.82
CA TYR A 22 3.15 -0.19 -0.79
C TYR A 22 2.92 1.10 0.00
N LEU A 23 3.99 1.77 0.46
CA LEU A 23 3.88 3.03 1.19
C LEU A 23 3.24 4.14 0.33
N LYS A 24 3.62 4.24 -0.94
CA LYS A 24 3.03 5.22 -1.88
C LYS A 24 1.53 4.95 -2.08
N SER A 25 1.16 3.70 -2.32
CA SER A 25 -0.22 3.28 -2.53
C SER A 25 -1.06 3.49 -1.26
N ARG A 26 -0.50 3.22 -0.09
CA ARG A 26 -1.14 3.47 1.21
C ARG A 26 -1.36 4.97 1.45
N GLY A 27 -0.36 5.79 1.13
CA GLY A 27 -0.43 7.25 1.27
C GLY A 27 -1.48 7.87 0.35
N SER A 28 -1.52 7.44 -0.92
CA SER A 28 -2.51 7.90 -1.89
C SER A 28 -3.93 7.50 -1.49
N ALA A 29 -4.15 6.23 -1.12
CA ALA A 29 -5.44 5.74 -0.65
C ALA A 29 -5.93 6.52 0.58
N ARG A 30 -5.05 6.77 1.56
CA ARG A 30 -5.40 7.55 2.75
C ARG A 30 -5.82 8.98 2.40
N SER A 31 -5.10 9.64 1.49
CA SER A 31 -5.44 11.01 1.06
C SER A 31 -6.77 11.04 0.30
N PHE A 32 -7.02 10.03 -0.52
CA PHE A 32 -8.26 9.87 -1.27
C PHE A 32 -9.46 9.72 -0.33
N ILE A 33 -9.43 8.75 0.57
CA ILE A 33 -10.50 8.49 1.55
C ILE A 33 -10.74 9.74 2.42
N LYS A 34 -9.68 10.44 2.83
CA LYS A 34 -9.80 11.58 3.74
C LYS A 34 -10.34 12.85 3.08
N ASN A 35 -9.92 13.14 1.85
CA ASN A 35 -10.11 14.47 1.25
C ASN A 35 -10.90 14.47 -0.07
N LYS A 36 -11.04 13.32 -0.75
CA LYS A 36 -11.63 13.25 -2.10
C LYS A 36 -12.85 12.34 -2.19
N ALA A 37 -12.91 11.27 -1.39
CA ALA A 37 -13.97 10.27 -1.45
C ALA A 37 -15.34 10.88 -1.12
N GLN A 38 -16.33 10.54 -1.94
CA GLN A 38 -17.73 10.85 -1.70
C GLN A 38 -18.37 9.76 -0.83
N LYS A 39 -19.63 9.99 -0.43
CA LYS A 39 -20.34 9.06 0.47
C LYS A 39 -20.47 7.65 -0.14
N GLU A 40 -20.82 7.56 -1.42
CA GLU A 40 -20.87 6.29 -2.16
C GLU A 40 -19.52 5.57 -2.17
N ASP A 41 -18.42 6.28 -2.46
CA ASP A 41 -17.07 5.69 -2.43
C ASP A 41 -16.74 5.12 -1.04
N LEU A 42 -17.12 5.82 0.04
CA LEU A 42 -16.89 5.35 1.40
C LEU A 42 -17.70 4.10 1.74
N GLU A 43 -18.92 3.97 1.20
CA GLU A 43 -19.75 2.77 1.36
C GLU A 43 -19.15 1.59 0.58
N GLU A 44 -18.70 1.81 -0.65
CA GLU A 44 -17.99 0.80 -1.44
C GLU A 44 -16.71 0.33 -0.73
N PHE A 45 -15.89 1.27 -0.25
CA PHE A 45 -14.64 0.93 0.45
C PHE A 45 -14.87 0.15 1.74
N LYS A 46 -15.96 0.40 2.47
CA LYS A 46 -16.30 -0.43 3.64
C LYS A 46 -16.57 -1.87 3.24
N GLY A 47 -17.32 -2.10 2.16
CA GLY A 47 -17.56 -3.45 1.64
C GLY A 47 -16.26 -4.15 1.23
N LEU A 48 -15.39 -3.44 0.51
CA LEU A 48 -14.08 -3.98 0.11
C LEU A 48 -13.18 -4.30 1.32
N ILE A 49 -13.19 -3.46 2.36
CA ILE A 49 -12.44 -3.70 3.59
C ILE A 49 -12.96 -4.94 4.31
N GLN A 50 -14.29 -5.10 4.41
CA GLN A 50 -14.90 -6.25 5.07
C GLN A 50 -14.48 -7.56 4.39
N ILE A 51 -14.61 -7.64 3.06
CA ILE A 51 -14.21 -8.83 2.29
C ILE A 51 -12.73 -9.15 2.56
N ARG A 52 -11.87 -8.13 2.53
CA ARG A 52 -10.43 -8.32 2.77
C ARG A 52 -10.10 -8.77 4.18
N GLU A 53 -10.84 -8.29 5.18
CA GLU A 53 -10.71 -8.74 6.57
C GLU A 53 -11.16 -10.20 6.73
N GLU A 54 -12.26 -10.59 6.06
CA GLU A 54 -12.75 -11.97 6.06
C GLU A 54 -11.69 -12.92 5.45
N GLU A 55 -11.13 -12.60 4.29
CA GLU A 55 -10.05 -13.37 3.67
C GLU A 55 -8.83 -13.54 4.60
N LEU A 56 -8.39 -12.44 5.22
CA LEU A 56 -7.24 -12.45 6.13
C LEU A 56 -7.51 -13.20 7.44
N ASN A 57 -8.76 -13.27 7.88
CA ASN A 57 -9.15 -14.03 9.06
C ASN A 57 -9.33 -15.52 8.72
N SER A 58 -9.82 -15.86 7.53
CA SER A 58 -9.85 -17.25 7.05
C SER A 58 -8.44 -17.81 6.87
N GLU A 59 -7.49 -17.05 6.31
CA GLU A 59 -6.08 -17.48 6.16
C GLU A 59 -5.37 -17.73 7.50
N LYS A 60 -5.87 -17.20 8.62
CA LYS A 60 -5.30 -17.42 9.96
C LYS A 60 -5.83 -18.67 10.66
N THR A 61 -6.84 -19.32 10.08
CA THR A 61 -7.54 -20.46 10.69
C THR A 61 -7.06 -21.82 10.13
N GLU A 62 -6.24 -21.82 9.08
CA GLU A 62 -5.51 -23.01 8.55
C GLU A 62 -4.06 -23.06 9.06
#